data_AF-A3LVS1-F1
#
_entry.id   AF-A3LVS1-F1
#
_cell.length_a   1.000
_cell.length_b   1.000
_cell.length_c   1.000
_cell.angle_alpha   90.00
_cell.angle_beta   90.00
_cell.angle_gamma   90.00
#
_symmetry.space_group_name_H-M   'P 1'
#
loop_
_entity.id
_entity.type
_entity.pdbx_description
1 polymer ?
#
loop_
_entity_poly.entity_id
_entity_poly.type
_entity_poly.pdbx_seq_one_letter_code
_entity_poly.pdbx_strand_id
1 'polypeptide(L)'
;MSDVLLAKNRLLVISSSGAFANFNPLQLQGVYDELDTFLTGHGDSLDSIELFTLYELQFYLSVMTNHDIKAKSILDRLLDQFGSNKKSQRIKLLQSIYLEAVGEKAAATKLLEQNMDETLLSRRLVTFTRNNENEADNEEYISTLNFYLNLSPSDLVAWAELAHEYTRSGHYDKAVFCYKEILLQEPHAYPIFYQVGLNYYYQFLQEERNLKTDKKDKIVEMTQLLSYSRDNFLRSIEICDVYSLSWVGLYALTGLKFNDKLAKVKEVSGYLAKNDKLRELSEKKIKQLLPEQDLAEVLLQLK
;
A
#
# COMPACT_ATOMS: atom_id res chain seq x y z
N MET A 1 29.71 -0.30 30.22
CA MET A 1 29.53 -1.16 29.03
C MET A 1 30.65 -0.79 28.08
N SER A 2 31.42 -1.74 27.54
CA SER A 2 32.51 -1.39 26.59
C SER A 2 31.92 -0.77 25.33
N ASP A 3 32.63 0.19 24.74
CA ASP A 3 32.20 0.91 23.52
C ASP A 3 31.88 -0.06 22.37
N VAL A 4 32.68 -1.11 22.24
CA VAL A 4 32.49 -2.21 21.28
C VAL A 4 31.15 -2.95 21.48
N LEU A 5 30.76 -3.24 22.73
CA LEU A 5 29.50 -3.93 23.01
C LEU A 5 28.29 -3.04 22.68
N LEU A 6 28.41 -1.74 22.90
CA LEU A 6 27.38 -0.77 22.55
C LEU A 6 27.21 -0.68 21.03
N ALA A 7 28.31 -0.59 20.28
CA ALA A 7 28.31 -0.59 18.82
C ALA A 7 27.68 -1.87 18.25
N LYS A 8 28.07 -3.05 18.76
CA LYS A 8 27.48 -4.34 18.38
C LYS A 8 25.95 -4.33 18.53
N ASN A 9 25.48 -3.98 19.72
CA ASN A 9 24.04 -3.99 20.03
C ASN A 9 23.28 -3.00 19.14
N ARG A 10 23.84 -1.82 18.87
CA ARG A 10 23.26 -0.84 17.96
C ARG A 10 23.11 -1.39 16.55
N LEU A 11 24.16 -1.97 15.99
CA LEU A 11 24.17 -2.54 14.64
C LEU A 11 23.17 -3.71 14.50
N LEU A 12 23.10 -4.58 15.51
CA LEU A 12 22.11 -5.66 15.54
C LEU A 12 20.68 -5.13 15.60
N VAL A 13 20.41 -4.08 16.38
CA VAL A 13 19.09 -3.43 16.43
C VAL A 13 18.72 -2.79 15.08
N ILE A 14 19.68 -2.13 14.41
CA ILE A 14 19.46 -1.59 13.06
C ILE A 14 19.09 -2.71 12.09
N SER A 15 19.81 -3.84 12.14
CA SER A 15 19.52 -5.02 11.31
C SER A 15 18.14 -5.59 11.59
N SER A 16 17.81 -5.89 12.86
CA SER A 16 16.55 -6.56 13.22
C SER A 16 15.32 -5.69 13.03
N SER A 17 15.44 -4.37 13.17
CA SER A 17 14.33 -3.42 12.98
C SER A 17 14.09 -3.05 11.52
N GLY A 18 15.06 -3.29 10.63
CA GLY A 18 14.99 -2.80 9.26
C GLY A 18 15.06 -1.27 9.11
N ALA A 19 15.43 -0.55 10.18
CA ALA A 19 15.39 0.91 10.21
C ALA A 19 16.22 1.57 9.10
N PHE A 20 17.27 0.89 8.63
CA PHE A 20 18.15 1.35 7.55
C PHE A 20 17.40 1.64 6.24
N ALA A 21 16.27 0.99 5.97
CA ALA A 21 15.47 1.23 4.77
C ALA A 21 14.93 2.68 4.69
N ASN A 22 14.84 3.38 5.83
CA ASN A 22 14.32 4.75 5.93
C ASN A 22 15.42 5.79 6.23
N PHE A 23 16.69 5.39 6.24
CA PHE A 23 17.79 6.31 6.52
C PHE A 23 18.05 7.24 5.33
N ASN A 24 18.43 8.48 5.64
CA ASN A 24 18.92 9.39 4.61
C ASN A 24 20.33 8.97 4.14
N PRO A 25 20.84 9.50 3.00
CA PRO A 25 22.12 9.09 2.45
C PRO A 25 23.32 9.23 3.41
N LEU A 26 23.34 10.28 4.25
CA LEU A 26 24.41 10.49 5.23
C LEU A 26 24.36 9.45 6.36
N GLN A 27 23.16 9.13 6.84
CA GLN A 27 22.97 8.08 7.84
C GLN A 27 23.35 6.71 7.28
N LEU A 28 22.98 6.40 6.03
CA LEU A 28 23.36 5.15 5.37
C LEU A 28 24.88 5.01 5.28
N GLN A 29 25.57 6.06 4.80
CA GLN A 29 27.03 6.04 4.69
C GLN A 29 27.69 5.89 6.07
N GLY A 30 27.23 6.63 7.08
CA GLY A 30 27.79 6.55 8.43
C GLY A 30 27.65 5.17 9.06
N VAL A 31 26.50 4.51 8.89
CA VAL A 31 26.28 3.14 9.41
C VAL A 31 27.06 2.11 8.60
N TYR A 32 27.21 2.31 7.28
CA TYR A 32 28.06 1.48 6.44
C TYR A 32 29.52 1.51 6.93
N ASP A 33 30.09 2.70 7.14
CA ASP A 33 31.50 2.87 7.56
C ASP A 33 31.74 2.28 8.95
N GLU A 34 30.80 2.49 9.88
CA GLU A 34 30.84 1.90 11.22
C GLU A 34 30.81 0.37 11.15
N LEU A 35 29.86 -0.19 10.40
CA LEU A 35 29.68 -1.64 10.31
C LEU A 35 30.90 -2.31 9.66
N ASP A 36 31.46 -1.71 8.62
CA ASP A 36 32.66 -2.25 7.95
C ASP A 36 33.87 -2.24 8.88
N THR A 37 34.06 -1.15 9.62
CA THR A 37 35.11 -1.04 10.66
C THR A 37 34.89 -2.06 11.77
N PHE A 38 33.64 -2.23 12.23
CA PHE A 38 33.30 -3.16 13.28
C PHE A 38 33.55 -4.62 12.87
N LEU A 39 33.09 -5.03 11.68
CA LEU A 39 33.30 -6.38 11.16
C LEU A 39 34.78 -6.69 10.95
N THR A 40 35.57 -5.72 10.50
CA THR A 40 37.02 -5.89 10.30
C THR A 40 37.77 -6.03 11.62
N GLY A 41 37.40 -5.27 12.65
CA GLY A 41 38.10 -5.29 13.94
C GLY A 41 37.61 -6.33 14.94
N HIS A 42 36.32 -6.72 14.87
CA HIS A 42 35.66 -7.50 15.92
C HIS A 42 34.81 -8.66 15.39
N GLY A 43 34.84 -8.95 14.09
CA GLY A 43 34.04 -10.03 13.48
C GLY A 43 34.28 -11.41 14.11
N ASP A 44 35.53 -11.72 14.47
CA ASP A 44 35.90 -13.01 15.11
C ASP A 44 35.34 -13.19 16.52
N SER A 45 34.89 -12.11 17.16
CA SER A 45 34.30 -12.14 18.51
C SER A 45 32.79 -12.41 18.51
N LEU A 46 32.17 -12.39 17.33
CA LEU A 46 30.73 -12.60 17.17
C LEU A 46 30.41 -14.09 17.11
N ASP A 47 29.26 -14.47 17.64
CA ASP A 47 28.72 -15.79 17.33
C ASP A 47 28.23 -15.84 15.87
N SER A 48 27.99 -17.04 15.37
CA SER A 48 27.59 -17.24 13.96
C SER A 48 26.29 -16.51 13.61
N ILE A 49 25.32 -16.42 14.52
CA ILE A 49 24.02 -15.79 14.25
C ILE A 49 24.23 -14.27 14.13
N GLU A 50 24.94 -13.67 15.08
CA GLU A 50 25.29 -12.25 15.07
C GLU A 50 26.10 -11.90 13.82
N LEU A 51 27.12 -12.69 13.50
CA LEU A 51 28.01 -12.47 12.37
C LEU A 51 27.26 -12.44 11.03
N PHE A 52 26.43 -13.46 10.76
CA PHE A 52 25.69 -13.53 9.50
C PHE A 52 24.52 -12.53 9.44
N THR A 53 23.96 -12.14 10.58
CA THR A 53 23.00 -11.03 10.66
C THR A 53 23.64 -9.70 10.25
N LEU A 54 24.87 -9.45 10.71
CA LEU A 54 25.62 -8.24 10.35
C LEU A 54 26.16 -8.29 8.92
N TYR A 55 26.54 -9.46 8.40
CA TYR A 55 26.85 -9.57 6.97
C TYR A 55 25.66 -9.26 6.09
N GLU A 56 24.46 -9.71 6.44
CA GLU A 56 23.29 -9.34 5.67
C GLU A 56 22.99 -7.84 5.74
N LEU A 57 23.12 -7.21 6.91
CA LEU A 57 23.02 -5.76 7.01
C LEU A 57 24.07 -5.07 6.12
N GLN A 58 25.32 -5.55 6.13
CA GLN A 58 26.39 -5.02 5.28
C GLN A 58 26.05 -5.17 3.79
N PHE A 59 25.41 -6.27 3.39
CA PHE A 59 24.94 -6.45 2.01
C PHE A 59 23.94 -5.36 1.62
N TYR A 60 22.87 -5.16 2.41
CA TYR A 60 21.87 -4.12 2.11
C TYR A 60 22.49 -2.73 2.06
N LEU A 61 23.30 -2.37 3.05
CA LEU A 61 23.98 -1.08 3.08
C LEU A 61 24.90 -0.89 1.89
N SER A 62 25.65 -1.93 1.49
CA SER A 62 26.52 -1.88 0.31
C SER A 62 25.74 -1.60 -0.97
N VAL A 63 24.59 -2.25 -1.17
CA VAL A 63 23.71 -1.99 -2.32
C VAL A 63 23.17 -0.55 -2.27
N MET A 64 22.64 -0.11 -1.14
CA MET A 64 22.05 1.23 -0.99
C MET A 64 23.07 2.38 -1.10
N THR A 65 24.36 2.09 -0.93
CA THR A 65 25.47 3.04 -1.04
C THR A 65 26.31 2.84 -2.31
N ASN A 66 25.86 2.00 -3.26
CA ASN A 66 26.52 1.72 -4.55
C ASN A 66 27.92 1.09 -4.45
N HIS A 67 28.16 0.29 -3.41
CA HIS A 67 29.37 -0.50 -3.24
C HIS A 67 29.19 -1.93 -3.79
N ASP A 68 28.94 -2.06 -5.10
CA ASP A 68 28.53 -3.32 -5.73
C ASP A 68 29.54 -4.46 -5.55
N ILE A 69 30.84 -4.15 -5.60
CA ILE A 69 31.92 -5.14 -5.37
C ILE A 69 31.84 -5.71 -3.95
N LYS A 70 31.60 -4.84 -2.96
CA LYS A 70 31.44 -5.25 -1.56
C LYS A 70 30.17 -6.06 -1.40
N ALA A 71 29.04 -5.61 -1.95
CA ALA A 71 27.79 -6.33 -1.94
C ALA A 71 27.94 -7.74 -2.51
N LYS A 72 28.62 -7.88 -3.66
CA LYS A 72 28.92 -9.17 -4.28
C LYS A 72 29.77 -10.06 -3.39
N SER A 73 30.86 -9.53 -2.82
CA SER A 73 31.75 -10.29 -1.93
C SER A 73 31.01 -10.83 -0.70
N ILE A 74 30.12 -10.02 -0.11
CA ILE A 74 29.29 -10.45 1.02
C ILE A 74 28.26 -11.49 0.60
N LEU A 75 27.61 -11.29 -0.56
CA LEU A 75 26.66 -12.27 -1.10
C LEU A 75 27.33 -13.62 -1.37
N ASP A 76 28.53 -13.63 -1.94
CA ASP A 76 29.31 -14.86 -2.19
C ASP A 76 29.67 -15.55 -0.88
N ARG A 77 30.06 -14.80 0.15
CA ARG A 77 30.29 -15.36 1.50
C ARG A 77 29.04 -16.02 2.10
N LEU A 78 27.87 -15.40 1.91
CA LEU A 78 26.59 -15.97 2.36
C LEU A 78 26.23 -17.22 1.55
N LEU A 79 26.51 -17.23 0.25
CA LEU A 79 26.32 -18.38 -0.63
C LEU A 79 27.27 -19.53 -0.28
N ASP A 80 28.51 -19.25 0.09
CA ASP A 80 29.47 -20.29 0.49
C ASP A 80 29.05 -20.95 1.81
N GLN A 81 28.57 -20.15 2.77
CA GLN A 81 28.13 -20.66 4.08
C GLN A 81 26.84 -21.47 4.00
N PHE A 82 25.81 -20.92 3.36
CA PHE A 82 24.46 -21.49 3.36
C PHE A 82 24.19 -22.32 2.10
N GLY A 83 25.18 -22.43 1.22
CA GLY A 83 25.08 -22.95 -0.14
C GLY A 83 24.39 -21.97 -1.08
N SER A 84 24.52 -22.19 -2.39
CA SER A 84 23.58 -21.69 -3.42
C SER A 84 22.17 -22.29 -3.28
N ASN A 85 21.85 -22.76 -2.06
CA ASN A 85 20.98 -23.86 -1.78
C ASN A 85 19.57 -23.46 -2.18
N LYS A 86 19.00 -24.26 -3.10
CA LYS A 86 17.71 -24.07 -3.76
C LYS A 86 16.51 -23.92 -2.80
N LYS A 87 16.70 -23.90 -1.48
CA LYS A 87 15.65 -23.86 -0.46
C LYS A 87 15.61 -22.57 0.37
N SER A 88 16.68 -21.77 0.47
CA SER A 88 16.65 -20.57 1.32
C SER A 88 16.00 -19.41 0.57
N GLN A 89 14.79 -19.02 0.98
CA GLN A 89 14.12 -17.83 0.48
C GLN A 89 14.98 -16.57 0.69
N ARG A 90 15.64 -16.46 1.84
CA ARG A 90 16.46 -15.30 2.21
C ARG A 90 17.64 -15.11 1.25
N ILE A 91 18.37 -16.18 0.93
CA ILE A 91 19.49 -16.12 -0.01
C ILE A 91 19.02 -15.73 -1.42
N LYS A 92 17.91 -16.31 -1.90
CA LYS A 92 17.33 -15.96 -3.21
C LYS A 92 16.85 -14.52 -3.27
N LEU A 93 16.30 -14.00 -2.17
CA LEU A 93 15.96 -12.59 -2.06
C LEU A 93 17.20 -11.71 -2.24
N LEU A 94 18.28 -11.97 -1.50
CA LEU A 94 19.53 -11.21 -1.62
C LEU A 94 20.12 -11.30 -3.04
N GLN A 95 20.09 -12.48 -3.66
CA GLN A 95 20.47 -12.65 -5.07
C GLN A 95 19.62 -11.79 -6.01
N SER A 96 18.29 -11.75 -5.82
CA SER A 96 17.39 -10.92 -6.63
C SER A 96 17.68 -9.41 -6.46
N ILE A 97 18.03 -8.97 -5.25
CA ILE A 97 18.38 -7.58 -4.95
C ILE A 97 19.69 -7.20 -5.63
N TYR A 98 20.70 -8.07 -5.55
CA TYR A 98 21.96 -7.83 -6.22
C TYR A 98 21.78 -7.77 -7.75
N LEU A 99 21.03 -8.71 -8.33
CA LEU A 99 20.73 -8.72 -9.77
C LEU A 99 20.01 -7.43 -10.20
N GLU A 100 19.05 -6.95 -9.43
CA GLU A 100 18.42 -5.64 -9.69
C GLU A 100 19.43 -4.50 -9.67
N ALA A 101 20.29 -4.45 -8.63
CA ALA A 101 21.27 -3.39 -8.45
C ALA A 101 22.25 -3.29 -9.63
N VAL A 102 22.64 -4.43 -10.23
CA VAL A 102 23.51 -4.46 -11.41
C VAL A 102 22.78 -4.36 -12.75
N GLY A 103 21.47 -4.10 -12.74
CA GLY A 103 20.66 -3.91 -13.95
C GLY A 103 20.14 -5.19 -14.61
N GLU A 104 20.33 -6.35 -13.99
CA GLU A 104 19.93 -7.67 -14.49
C GLU A 104 18.49 -8.04 -14.07
N LYS A 105 17.53 -7.13 -14.30
CA LYS A 105 16.13 -7.27 -13.87
C LYS A 105 15.49 -8.58 -14.38
N ALA A 106 15.73 -8.94 -15.63
CA ALA A 106 15.19 -10.17 -16.23
C ALA A 106 15.70 -11.45 -15.54
N ALA A 107 16.97 -11.48 -15.16
CA ALA A 107 17.55 -12.59 -14.42
C ALA A 107 16.97 -12.68 -13.00
N ALA A 108 16.75 -11.52 -12.34
CA ALA A 108 16.11 -11.46 -11.04
C ALA A 108 14.67 -11.99 -11.08
N THR A 109 13.86 -11.56 -12.06
CA THR A 109 12.48 -12.05 -12.24
C THR A 109 12.46 -13.57 -12.43
N LYS A 110 13.28 -14.11 -13.34
CA LYS A 110 13.39 -15.56 -13.58
C LYS A 110 13.82 -16.34 -12.34
N LEU A 111 14.64 -15.74 -11.45
CA LEU A 111 15.03 -16.37 -10.19
C LEU A 111 13.83 -16.45 -9.22
N LEU A 112 13.01 -15.39 -9.15
CA LEU A 112 11.85 -15.30 -8.28
C LEU A 112 10.72 -16.23 -8.73
N GLU A 113 10.46 -16.32 -10.04
CA GLU A 113 9.44 -17.19 -10.65
C GLU A 113 9.64 -18.68 -10.37
N GLN A 114 10.87 -19.11 -10.09
CA GLN A 114 11.14 -20.52 -9.79
C GLN A 114 10.50 -21.00 -8.49
N ASN A 115 10.11 -20.09 -7.59
CA ASN A 115 9.62 -20.43 -6.24
C ASN A 115 8.54 -19.44 -5.80
N MET A 116 7.54 -19.21 -6.66
CA MET A 116 6.50 -18.21 -6.39
C MET A 116 5.70 -18.51 -5.13
N ASP A 117 5.52 -19.78 -4.75
CA ASP A 117 4.77 -20.16 -3.53
C ASP A 117 5.46 -19.75 -2.22
N GLU A 118 6.73 -19.32 -2.28
CA GLU A 118 7.48 -18.85 -1.14
C GLU A 118 7.15 -17.37 -0.85
N THR A 119 6.48 -17.10 0.28
CA THR A 119 5.91 -15.78 0.60
C THR A 119 6.86 -14.59 0.39
N LEU A 120 8.11 -14.68 0.86
CA LEU A 120 9.09 -13.59 0.72
C LEU A 120 9.45 -13.30 -0.74
N LEU A 121 9.60 -14.36 -1.54
CA LEU A 121 9.96 -14.25 -2.96
C LEU A 121 8.77 -13.78 -3.78
N SER A 122 7.58 -14.23 -3.43
CA SER A 122 6.31 -13.76 -3.99
C SER A 122 6.12 -12.26 -3.76
N ARG A 123 6.32 -11.77 -2.52
CA ARG A 123 6.24 -10.32 -2.24
C ARG A 123 7.28 -9.52 -3.02
N ARG A 124 8.48 -10.08 -3.18
CA ARG A 124 9.52 -9.46 -4.00
C ARG A 124 9.12 -9.42 -5.48
N LEU A 125 8.57 -10.49 -6.02
CA LEU A 125 8.08 -10.56 -7.40
C LEU A 125 7.00 -9.51 -7.67
N VAL A 126 6.07 -9.31 -6.73
CA VAL A 126 5.08 -8.21 -6.79
C VAL A 126 5.75 -6.85 -7.00
N THR A 127 6.90 -6.60 -6.36
CA THR A 127 7.64 -5.33 -6.55
C THR A 127 8.19 -5.19 -7.97
N PHE A 128 8.59 -6.29 -8.61
CA PHE A 128 9.16 -6.28 -9.97
C PHE A 128 8.10 -6.08 -11.06
N THR A 129 6.89 -6.60 -10.84
CA THR A 129 5.75 -6.48 -11.76
C THR A 129 5.02 -5.15 -11.64
N ARG A 130 5.30 -4.39 -10.57
CA ARG A 130 4.84 -3.00 -10.46
C ARG A 130 5.44 -2.15 -11.58
N ASN A 131 4.58 -1.67 -12.46
CA ASN A 131 4.91 -0.70 -13.49
C ASN A 131 4.45 0.70 -13.02
N ASN A 132 5.32 1.70 -13.18
CA ASN A 132 5.02 3.11 -12.87
C ASN A 132 4.50 3.88 -14.09
N GLU A 133 4.50 3.25 -15.27
CA GLU A 133 3.94 3.87 -16.46
C GLU A 133 2.42 4.02 -16.29
N ASN A 134 1.88 5.15 -16.75
CA ASN A 134 0.48 5.56 -16.63
C ASN A 134 -0.50 4.67 -17.42
N GLU A 135 -0.18 3.39 -17.58
CA GLU A 135 -1.09 2.40 -18.13
C GLU A 135 -2.23 2.20 -17.13
N ALA A 136 -3.46 2.29 -17.63
CA ALA A 136 -4.66 2.18 -16.82
C ALA A 136 -4.85 0.75 -16.26
N ASP A 137 -4.12 -0.24 -16.79
CA ASP A 137 -4.32 -1.65 -16.53
C ASP A 137 -2.98 -2.39 -16.43
N ASN A 138 -2.46 -2.55 -15.20
CA ASN A 138 -1.32 -3.43 -14.95
C ASN A 138 -1.80 -4.83 -14.55
N GLU A 139 -2.30 -5.58 -15.53
CA GLU A 139 -2.86 -6.92 -15.32
C GLU A 139 -1.85 -7.90 -14.70
N GLU A 140 -0.57 -7.80 -15.08
CA GLU A 140 0.50 -8.61 -14.51
C GLU A 140 0.68 -8.33 -13.02
N TYR A 141 0.72 -7.07 -12.61
CA TYR A 141 0.82 -6.69 -11.20
C TYR A 141 -0.40 -7.11 -10.40
N ILE A 142 -1.61 -6.91 -10.93
CA ILE A 142 -2.87 -7.38 -10.31
C ILE A 142 -2.84 -8.90 -10.13
N SER A 143 -2.43 -9.66 -11.15
CA SER A 143 -2.39 -11.13 -11.06
C SER A 143 -1.36 -11.61 -10.04
N THR A 144 -0.19 -10.95 -9.99
CA THR A 144 0.87 -11.25 -9.02
C THR A 144 0.45 -10.92 -7.59
N LEU A 145 -0.23 -9.77 -7.39
CA LEU A 145 -0.80 -9.37 -6.09
C LEU A 145 -1.85 -10.37 -5.60
N ASN A 146 -2.78 -10.79 -6.46
CA ASN A 146 -3.78 -11.80 -6.11
C ASN A 146 -3.13 -13.12 -5.69
N PHE A 147 -2.15 -13.58 -6.47
CA PHE A 147 -1.41 -14.78 -6.14
C PHE A 147 -0.70 -14.65 -4.79
N TYR A 148 -0.01 -13.53 -4.55
CA TYR A 148 0.67 -13.25 -3.29
C TYR A 148 -0.29 -13.20 -2.09
N LEU A 149 -1.45 -12.55 -2.22
CA LEU A 149 -2.44 -12.43 -1.16
C LEU A 149 -3.10 -13.76 -0.79
N ASN A 150 -3.13 -14.73 -1.72
CA ASN A 150 -3.51 -16.11 -1.37
C ASN A 150 -2.48 -16.77 -0.43
N LEU A 151 -1.20 -16.38 -0.50
CA LEU A 151 -0.14 -16.86 0.39
C LEU A 151 -0.08 -16.05 1.70
N SER A 152 -0.36 -14.74 1.64
CA SER A 152 -0.26 -13.82 2.77
C SER A 152 -1.46 -12.88 2.87
N PRO A 153 -2.63 -13.38 3.31
CA PRO A 153 -3.86 -12.57 3.40
C PRO A 153 -3.80 -11.49 4.48
N SER A 154 -2.79 -11.51 5.36
CA SER A 154 -2.58 -10.52 6.41
C SER A 154 -1.75 -9.30 5.97
N ASP A 155 -1.23 -9.26 4.74
CA ASP A 155 -0.48 -8.09 4.26
C ASP A 155 -1.44 -6.95 3.84
N LEU A 156 -1.65 -6.01 4.77
CA LEU A 156 -2.48 -4.83 4.57
C LEU A 156 -1.96 -3.92 3.45
N VAL A 157 -0.65 -3.88 3.24
CA VAL A 157 -0.04 -3.03 2.20
C VAL A 157 -0.35 -3.63 0.83
N ALA A 158 -0.23 -4.94 0.67
CA ALA A 158 -0.58 -5.62 -0.58
C ALA A 158 -2.09 -5.51 -0.89
N TRP A 159 -2.97 -5.59 0.12
CA TRP A 159 -4.40 -5.31 -0.08
C TRP A 159 -4.65 -3.87 -0.54
N ALA A 160 -3.95 -2.89 0.02
CA ALA A 160 -4.07 -1.50 -0.39
C ALA A 160 -3.55 -1.27 -1.82
N GLU A 161 -2.42 -1.88 -2.18
CA GLU A 161 -1.87 -1.87 -3.54
C GLU A 161 -2.88 -2.45 -4.54
N LEU A 162 -3.46 -3.62 -4.25
CA LEU A 162 -4.45 -4.25 -5.11
C LEU A 162 -5.74 -3.43 -5.24
N ALA A 163 -6.21 -2.86 -4.13
CA ALA A 163 -7.38 -1.98 -4.14
C ALA A 163 -7.15 -0.74 -5.02
N HIS A 164 -5.96 -0.15 -4.94
CA HIS A 164 -5.59 1.01 -5.75
C HIS A 164 -5.58 0.69 -7.24
N GLU A 165 -4.99 -0.44 -7.65
CA GLU A 165 -4.99 -0.88 -9.05
C GLU A 165 -6.41 -1.16 -9.56
N TYR A 166 -7.26 -1.81 -8.76
CA TYR A 166 -8.66 -1.99 -9.14
C TYR A 166 -9.43 -0.66 -9.26
N THR A 167 -9.17 0.32 -8.40
CA THR A 167 -9.74 1.67 -8.54
C THR A 167 -9.29 2.31 -9.86
N ARG A 168 -8.00 2.22 -10.20
CA ARG A 168 -7.45 2.78 -11.45
C ARG A 168 -8.06 2.15 -12.71
N SER A 169 -8.24 0.84 -12.71
CA SER A 169 -8.87 0.09 -13.81
C SER A 169 -10.40 0.21 -13.83
N GLY A 170 -11.03 0.97 -12.91
CA GLY A 170 -12.48 1.12 -12.83
C GLY A 170 -13.25 -0.11 -12.35
N HIS A 171 -12.57 -1.07 -11.72
CA HIS A 171 -13.13 -2.25 -11.07
C HIS A 171 -13.48 -1.95 -9.60
N TYR A 172 -14.38 -0.98 -9.39
CA TYR A 172 -14.66 -0.41 -8.07
C TYR A 172 -15.23 -1.42 -7.07
N ASP A 173 -15.97 -2.43 -7.53
CA ASP A 173 -16.47 -3.54 -6.72
C ASP A 173 -15.34 -4.38 -6.11
N LYS A 174 -14.32 -4.71 -6.92
CA LYS A 174 -13.12 -5.43 -6.47
C LYS A 174 -12.26 -4.57 -5.56
N ALA A 175 -12.15 -3.27 -5.84
CA ALA A 175 -11.46 -2.33 -4.95
C ALA A 175 -12.13 -2.28 -3.56
N VAL A 176 -13.46 -2.17 -3.51
CA VAL A 176 -14.23 -2.21 -2.27
C VAL A 176 -13.99 -3.51 -1.49
N PHE A 177 -13.93 -4.66 -2.18
CA PHE A 177 -13.60 -5.93 -1.55
C PHE A 177 -12.23 -5.86 -0.85
N CYS A 178 -11.20 -5.43 -1.59
CA CYS A 178 -9.84 -5.32 -1.05
C CYS A 178 -9.74 -4.36 0.15
N TYR A 179 -10.39 -3.19 0.09
CA TYR A 179 -10.43 -2.28 1.24
C TYR A 179 -11.17 -2.86 2.45
N LYS A 180 -12.20 -3.69 2.24
CA LYS A 180 -12.89 -4.37 3.35
C LYS A 180 -12.00 -5.43 4.00
N GLU A 181 -11.15 -6.13 3.26
CA GLU A 181 -10.16 -7.04 3.84
C GLU A 181 -9.19 -6.33 4.79
N ILE A 182 -8.85 -5.07 4.48
CA ILE A 182 -8.08 -4.21 5.40
C ILE A 182 -8.90 -3.88 6.66
N LEU A 183 -10.18 -3.51 6.51
CA LEU A 183 -11.05 -3.17 7.64
C LEU A 183 -11.37 -4.36 8.55
N LEU A 184 -11.31 -5.60 8.04
CA LEU A 184 -11.43 -6.80 8.87
C LEU A 184 -10.29 -6.93 9.89
N GLN A 185 -9.12 -6.41 9.55
CA GLN A 185 -7.92 -6.43 10.39
C GLN A 185 -7.76 -5.13 11.19
N GLU A 186 -8.09 -4.00 10.57
CA GLU A 186 -7.99 -2.66 11.14
C GLU A 186 -9.36 -1.96 11.17
N PRO A 187 -10.26 -2.32 12.12
CA PRO A 187 -11.66 -1.87 12.14
C PRO A 187 -11.83 -0.38 12.46
N HIS A 188 -10.74 0.32 12.80
CA HIS A 188 -10.71 1.75 13.11
C HIS A 188 -9.96 2.58 12.06
N ALA A 189 -9.56 2.00 10.93
CA ALA A 189 -8.87 2.71 9.85
C ALA A 189 -9.84 3.63 9.08
N TYR A 190 -10.13 4.80 9.65
CA TYR A 190 -11.02 5.80 9.05
C TYR A 190 -10.63 6.25 7.62
N PRO A 191 -9.34 6.29 7.19
CA PRO A 191 -9.02 6.56 5.80
C PRO A 191 -9.48 5.45 4.85
N ILE A 192 -9.55 4.20 5.32
CA ILE A 192 -10.01 3.07 4.52
C ILE A 192 -11.53 3.08 4.38
N PHE A 193 -12.28 3.45 5.43
CA PHE A 193 -13.71 3.73 5.29
C PHE A 193 -13.99 4.81 4.23
N TYR A 194 -13.17 5.87 4.18
CA TYR A 194 -13.25 6.85 3.11
C TYR A 194 -13.03 6.23 1.73
N GLN A 195 -11.99 5.40 1.56
CA GLN A 195 -11.71 4.73 0.28
C GLN A 195 -12.85 3.80 -0.16
N VAL A 196 -13.48 3.05 0.76
CA VAL A 196 -14.67 2.25 0.49
C VAL A 196 -15.82 3.14 0.01
N GLY A 197 -16.10 4.23 0.74
CA GLY A 197 -17.15 5.16 0.38
C GLY A 197 -16.94 5.81 -0.98
N LEU A 198 -15.69 6.16 -1.28
CA LEU A 198 -15.26 6.74 -2.54
C LEU A 198 -15.44 5.76 -3.72
N ASN A 199 -15.07 4.48 -3.55
CA ASN A 199 -15.23 3.50 -4.63
C ASN A 199 -16.70 3.15 -4.88
N TYR A 200 -17.56 3.11 -3.86
CA TYR A 200 -19.01 3.02 -4.08
C TYR A 200 -19.57 4.24 -4.84
N TYR A 201 -19.05 5.44 -4.57
CA TYR A 201 -19.42 6.65 -5.29
C TYR A 201 -18.97 6.61 -6.75
N TYR A 202 -17.73 6.18 -7.03
CA TYR A 202 -17.24 6.01 -8.40
C TYR A 202 -17.99 4.92 -9.17
N GLN A 203 -18.33 3.81 -8.51
CA GLN A 203 -19.20 2.80 -9.11
C GLN A 203 -20.55 3.39 -9.50
N PHE A 204 -21.17 4.18 -8.61
CA PHE A 204 -22.41 4.89 -8.93
C PHE A 204 -22.25 5.81 -10.14
N LEU A 205 -21.19 6.62 -10.22
CA LEU A 205 -20.96 7.52 -11.37
C LEU A 205 -20.76 6.75 -12.68
N GLN A 206 -20.05 5.62 -12.64
CA GLN A 206 -19.84 4.74 -13.79
C GLN A 206 -21.18 4.14 -14.27
N GLU A 207 -22.03 3.69 -13.35
CA GLU A 207 -23.35 3.15 -13.65
C GLU A 207 -24.33 4.23 -14.15
N GLU A 208 -24.32 5.42 -13.54
CA GLU A 208 -25.12 6.57 -13.97
C GLU A 208 -24.78 6.98 -15.41
N ARG A 209 -23.49 7.06 -15.74
CA ARG A 209 -23.03 7.37 -17.10
C ARG A 209 -23.51 6.35 -18.14
N ASN A 210 -23.65 5.09 -17.74
CA ASN A 210 -24.12 4.00 -18.60
C ASN A 210 -25.65 3.84 -18.61
N LEU A 211 -26.38 4.70 -17.90
CA LEU A 211 -27.83 4.62 -17.76
C LEU A 211 -28.54 5.07 -19.04
N LYS A 212 -29.13 4.11 -19.78
CA LYS A 212 -29.91 4.41 -21.01
C LYS A 212 -31.36 4.80 -20.76
N THR A 213 -31.95 4.37 -19.64
CA THR A 213 -33.36 4.61 -19.31
C THR A 213 -33.55 4.72 -17.81
N ASP A 214 -34.38 5.67 -17.37
CA ASP A 214 -34.74 5.91 -15.97
C ASP A 214 -35.78 4.89 -15.47
N LYS A 215 -35.45 3.59 -15.55
CA LYS A 215 -36.30 2.54 -14.97
C LYS A 215 -36.25 2.63 -13.45
N LYS A 216 -37.41 2.58 -12.80
CA LYS A 216 -37.56 2.67 -11.34
C LYS A 216 -36.62 1.73 -10.59
N ASP A 217 -36.53 0.46 -11.00
CA ASP A 217 -35.71 -0.54 -10.31
C ASP A 217 -34.22 -0.18 -10.33
N LYS A 218 -33.72 0.32 -11.46
CA LYS A 218 -32.33 0.79 -11.58
C LYS A 218 -32.05 2.02 -10.72
N ILE A 219 -33.03 2.92 -10.61
CA ILE A 219 -32.91 4.10 -9.73
C ILE A 219 -32.81 3.68 -8.26
N VAL A 220 -33.59 2.68 -7.85
CA VAL A 220 -33.52 2.13 -6.50
C VAL A 220 -32.17 1.44 -6.25
N GLU A 221 -31.67 0.65 -7.20
CA GLU A 221 -30.35 0.00 -7.13
C GLU A 221 -29.21 1.03 -6.99
N MET A 222 -29.19 2.07 -7.82
CA MET A 222 -28.20 3.16 -7.72
C MET A 222 -28.27 3.91 -6.37
N THR A 223 -29.46 4.02 -5.78
CA THR A 223 -29.61 4.62 -4.44
C THR A 223 -28.95 3.76 -3.36
N GLN A 224 -28.87 2.45 -3.56
CA GLN A 224 -28.19 1.54 -2.65
C GLN A 224 -26.67 1.79 -2.66
N LEU A 225 -26.06 1.96 -3.84
CA LEU A 225 -24.65 2.35 -3.96
C LEU A 225 -24.35 3.68 -3.26
N LEU A 226 -25.20 4.69 -3.47
CA LEU A 226 -25.08 5.97 -2.79
C LEU A 226 -25.27 5.85 -1.27
N SER A 227 -26.17 4.98 -0.81
CA SER A 227 -26.34 4.71 0.62
C SER A 227 -25.09 4.09 1.22
N TYR A 228 -24.48 3.10 0.55
CA TYR A 228 -23.21 2.52 0.98
C TYR A 228 -22.07 3.54 1.00
N SER A 229 -21.98 4.39 -0.02
CA SER A 229 -21.00 5.46 -0.06
C SER A 229 -21.14 6.41 1.14
N ARG A 230 -22.36 6.94 1.35
CA ARG A 230 -22.67 7.84 2.47
C ARG A 230 -22.36 7.20 3.81
N ASP A 231 -22.81 5.98 4.03
CA ASP A 231 -22.68 5.33 5.34
C ASP A 231 -21.20 5.04 5.68
N ASN A 232 -20.35 4.78 4.67
CA ASN A 232 -18.91 4.65 4.87
C ASN A 232 -18.23 6.00 5.15
N PHE A 233 -18.62 7.09 4.46
CA PHE A 233 -18.13 8.43 4.81
C PHE A 233 -18.54 8.83 6.23
N LEU A 234 -19.80 8.56 6.61
CA LEU A 234 -20.29 8.76 7.98
C LEU A 234 -19.49 7.96 9.00
N ARG A 235 -19.17 6.70 8.71
CA ARG A 235 -18.34 5.87 9.60
C ARG A 235 -16.91 6.41 9.75
N SER A 236 -16.34 6.90 8.66
CA SER A 236 -15.01 7.54 8.67
C SER A 236 -14.99 8.76 9.60
N ILE A 237 -15.98 9.67 9.50
CA ILE A 237 -16.05 10.87 10.37
C ILE A 237 -16.50 10.57 11.81
N GLU A 238 -17.22 9.48 12.03
CA GLU A 238 -17.57 9.01 13.38
C GLU A 238 -16.30 8.62 14.15
N ILE A 239 -15.33 8.03 13.47
CA ILE A 239 -14.02 7.66 14.04
C ILE A 239 -13.08 8.86 14.11
N CYS A 240 -13.04 9.70 13.06
CA CYS A 240 -12.17 10.87 12.98
C CYS A 240 -12.89 12.08 12.36
N ASP A 241 -13.46 12.94 13.20
CA ASP A 241 -14.32 14.04 12.75
C ASP A 241 -13.57 15.19 12.04
N VAL A 242 -12.24 15.24 12.19
CA VAL A 242 -11.36 16.19 11.49
C VAL A 242 -10.93 15.71 10.10
N TYR A 243 -11.26 14.47 9.72
CA TYR A 243 -10.90 13.93 8.41
C TYR A 243 -11.75 14.56 7.29
N SER A 244 -11.21 15.63 6.72
CA SER A 244 -11.93 16.54 5.83
C SER A 244 -12.40 15.89 4.52
N LEU A 245 -11.66 14.92 3.97
CA LEU A 245 -12.00 14.23 2.72
C LEU A 245 -13.37 13.53 2.80
N SER A 246 -13.71 12.91 3.94
CA SER A 246 -15.02 12.28 4.13
C SER A 246 -16.17 13.29 4.22
N TRP A 247 -15.92 14.48 4.78
CA TRP A 247 -16.89 15.57 4.73
C TRP A 247 -17.10 16.07 3.30
N VAL A 248 -16.03 16.20 2.51
CA VAL A 248 -16.12 16.57 1.09
C VAL A 248 -16.90 15.51 0.29
N GLY A 249 -16.66 14.22 0.54
CA GLY A 249 -17.42 13.13 -0.06
C GLY A 249 -18.92 13.21 0.25
N LEU A 250 -19.30 13.49 1.50
CA LEU A 250 -20.70 13.72 1.90
C LEU A 250 -21.31 14.95 1.21
N TYR A 251 -20.55 16.05 1.13
CA TYR A 251 -21.01 17.26 0.48
C TYR A 251 -21.25 17.04 -1.03
N ALA A 252 -20.32 16.36 -1.71
CA ALA A 252 -20.46 16.01 -3.11
C ALA A 252 -21.68 15.10 -3.35
N LEU A 253 -21.82 14.04 -2.55
CA LEU A 253 -22.92 13.08 -2.64
C LEU A 253 -24.30 13.72 -2.40
N THR A 254 -24.41 14.57 -1.38
CA THR A 254 -25.65 15.29 -1.06
C THR A 254 -25.97 16.38 -2.09
N GLY A 255 -24.95 16.89 -2.79
CA GLY A 255 -25.06 17.86 -3.88
C GLY A 255 -25.32 17.28 -5.27
N LEU A 256 -25.37 15.96 -5.43
CA LEU A 256 -25.57 15.31 -6.74
C LEU A 256 -26.88 15.73 -7.41
N LYS A 257 -26.81 16.09 -8.70
CA LYS A 257 -28.00 16.34 -9.54
C LYS A 257 -28.90 15.10 -9.67
N PHE A 258 -28.34 13.91 -9.53
CA PHE A 258 -29.10 12.66 -9.54
C PHE A 258 -30.16 12.61 -8.42
N ASN A 259 -29.98 13.36 -7.33
CA ASN A 259 -30.97 13.45 -6.25
C ASN A 259 -32.31 14.02 -6.74
N ASP A 260 -32.33 14.86 -7.79
CA ASP A 260 -33.57 15.36 -8.41
C ASP A 260 -34.37 14.25 -9.09
N LYS A 261 -33.68 13.23 -9.63
CA LYS A 261 -34.33 12.03 -10.17
C LYS A 261 -34.87 11.16 -9.04
N LEU A 262 -34.09 10.99 -7.96
CA LEU A 262 -34.50 10.24 -6.78
C LEU A 262 -35.77 10.82 -6.14
N ALA A 263 -35.93 12.15 -6.14
CA ALA A 263 -37.09 12.81 -5.56
C ALA A 263 -38.43 12.39 -6.20
N LYS A 264 -38.40 11.84 -7.43
CA LYS A 264 -39.58 11.33 -8.14
C LYS A 264 -39.97 9.91 -7.73
N VAL A 265 -39.13 9.23 -6.95
CA VAL A 265 -39.32 7.83 -6.52
C VAL A 265 -39.64 7.81 -5.02
N LYS A 266 -40.84 7.32 -4.67
CA LYS A 266 -41.34 7.39 -3.29
C LYS A 266 -40.50 6.54 -2.31
N GLU A 267 -39.99 5.41 -2.79
CA GLU A 267 -39.22 4.43 -2.02
C GLU A 267 -37.91 4.98 -1.45
N VAL A 268 -37.35 6.03 -2.06
CA VAL A 268 -36.05 6.62 -1.66
C VAL A 268 -36.20 7.93 -0.87
N SER A 269 -37.43 8.32 -0.54
CA SER A 269 -37.72 9.54 0.24
C SER A 269 -36.98 9.60 1.58
N GLY A 270 -36.85 8.46 2.26
CA GLY A 270 -36.09 8.37 3.53
C GLY A 270 -34.58 8.58 3.37
N TYR A 271 -34.01 8.25 2.21
CA TYR A 271 -32.61 8.54 1.90
C TYR A 271 -32.39 10.04 1.69
N LEU A 272 -33.27 10.70 0.91
CA LEU A 272 -33.18 12.14 0.63
C LEU A 272 -33.34 13.01 1.88
N ALA A 273 -34.30 12.68 2.75
CA ALA A 273 -34.52 13.43 3.99
C ALA A 273 -33.29 13.41 4.94
N LYS A 274 -32.44 12.37 4.85
CA LYS A 274 -31.15 12.34 5.57
C LYS A 274 -30.11 13.23 4.89
N ASN A 275 -30.08 13.23 3.56
CA ASN A 275 -29.11 14.01 2.78
C ASN A 275 -29.26 15.52 2.97
N ASP A 276 -30.49 16.04 3.08
CA ASP A 276 -30.74 17.47 3.31
C ASP A 276 -30.04 17.96 4.59
N LYS A 277 -30.17 17.21 5.69
CA LYS A 277 -29.51 17.52 6.97
C LYS A 277 -27.99 17.41 6.88
N LEU A 278 -27.49 16.42 6.15
CA LEU A 278 -26.05 16.19 5.98
C LEU A 278 -25.38 17.26 5.11
N ARG A 279 -26.11 17.83 4.15
CA ARG A 279 -25.57 18.85 3.25
C ARG A 279 -25.16 20.11 4.01
N GLU A 280 -26.06 20.66 4.82
CA GLU A 280 -25.78 21.85 5.63
C GLU A 280 -24.64 21.60 6.63
N LEU A 281 -24.65 20.43 7.27
CA LEU A 281 -23.62 20.05 8.23
C LEU A 281 -22.24 19.88 7.58
N SER A 282 -22.18 19.18 6.45
CA SER A 282 -20.92 18.95 5.72
C SER A 282 -20.34 20.25 5.19
N GLU A 283 -21.17 21.15 4.63
CA GLU A 283 -20.71 22.47 4.18
C GLU A 283 -20.09 23.28 5.33
N LYS A 284 -20.74 23.31 6.50
CA LYS A 284 -20.22 24.01 7.68
C LYS A 284 -18.89 23.41 8.14
N LYS A 285 -18.78 22.08 8.18
CA LYS A 285 -17.56 21.38 8.62
C LYS A 285 -16.40 21.58 7.64
N ILE A 286 -16.65 21.53 6.34
CA ILE A 286 -15.63 21.80 5.31
C ILE A 286 -15.06 23.21 5.48
N LYS A 287 -15.90 24.24 5.64
CA LYS A 287 -15.44 25.63 5.88
C LYS A 287 -14.58 25.78 7.15
N GLN A 288 -14.76 24.89 8.13
CA GLN A 288 -13.95 24.88 9.35
C GLN A 288 -12.61 24.16 9.18
N LEU A 289 -12.55 23.15 8.31
CA LEU A 289 -11.43 22.20 8.22
C LEU A 289 -10.53 22.41 6.99
N LEU A 290 -11.03 23.03 5.92
CA LEU A 290 -10.32 23.16 4.64
C LEU A 290 -10.32 24.60 4.14
N PRO A 291 -9.15 25.14 3.72
CA PRO A 291 -9.08 26.34 2.89
C PRO A 291 -9.86 26.19 1.58
N GLU A 292 -10.39 27.28 1.03
CA GLU A 292 -11.22 27.25 -0.20
C GLU A 292 -10.48 26.69 -1.42
N GLN A 293 -9.17 26.92 -1.52
CA GLN A 293 -8.34 26.44 -2.63
C GLN A 293 -8.24 24.90 -2.64
N ASP A 294 -8.06 24.29 -1.47
CA ASP A 294 -7.94 22.84 -1.32
C ASP A 294 -9.28 22.14 -1.59
N LEU A 295 -10.40 22.79 -1.26
CA LEU A 295 -11.73 22.28 -1.57
C LEU A 295 -11.97 22.12 -3.09
N ALA A 296 -11.54 23.11 -3.88
CA ALA A 296 -11.72 23.07 -5.34
C ALA A 296 -10.94 21.91 -5.98
N GLU A 297 -9.73 21.64 -5.49
CA GLU A 297 -8.89 20.53 -5.95
C GLU A 297 -9.50 19.17 -5.59
N VAL A 298 -9.93 18.98 -4.34
CA VAL A 298 -10.56 17.73 -3.91
C VAL A 298 -11.88 17.48 -4.66
N LEU A 299 -12.70 18.52 -4.87
CA LEU A 299 -13.93 18.39 -5.66
C LEU A 299 -13.68 18.06 -7.13
N LEU A 300 -12.51 18.41 -7.69
CA LEU A 300 -12.14 18.01 -9.04
C LEU A 300 -11.89 16.50 -9.13
N GLN A 301 -11.33 15.89 -8.08
CA GLN A 301 -11.09 14.44 -8.01
C GLN A 301 -12.40 13.62 -7.87
N LEU A 302 -13.51 14.27 -7.56
CA LEU A 302 -14.84 13.65 -7.39
C LEU A 302 -15.79 13.84 -8.60
N LYS A 303 -15.30 14.43 -9.70
CA LYS A 303 -16.04 14.63 -10.96
C LYS A 303 -15.63 13.63 -12.03
#